data_AF-A0A3A9FNG9-F1
#
_entry.id   AF-A0A3A9FNG9-F1
#
_cell.length_a   1.000
_cell.length_b   1.000
_cell.length_c   1.000
_cell.angle_alpha   90.00
_cell.angle_beta   90.00
_cell.angle_gamma   90.00
#
_symmetry.space_group_name_H-M   'P 1'
#
loop_
_entity.id
_entity.type
_entity.pdbx_description
1 polymer ?
#
loop_
_entity_poly.entity_id
_entity_poly.type
_entity_poly.pdbx_seq_one_letter_code
_entity_poly.pdbx_strand_id
1 'polypeptide(L)'
;SSEDSSSSEESSSSEDSSSSEASSSEEASSSSEEEPAPKANAENPDHIMIQVSSDGNTYETVLNYKPSGKQEEIKFFTKDGQDDGRIGFYDADSDAKNVRVYLPAGFTMENVDFLAYPGDSITINEAAIGRLSSSFSDGETTYPAGTVVITGTYRGDPVYNTIRISGQFQTGSAEQGDLELTERPINGTAILFAQVPEQGDMSEIWDGIWVFVPNLEKETELTGEDGCGVSLLPAEIMASLYRTNTPNGSVEGPALSTTPWISSPTEDSMPQIQLGGS
;
A
#
# COMPACT_ATOMS: atom_id res chain seq x y z
N SER A 1 27.78 39.95 40.84
CA SER A 1 26.72 40.61 40.06
C SER A 1 25.51 39.71 40.12
N SER A 2 24.35 40.02 40.70
CA SER A 2 23.76 41.18 41.40
C SER A 2 22.40 40.63 41.88
N GLU A 3 22.15 40.57 43.19
CA GLU A 3 21.28 41.48 43.98
C GLU A 3 19.75 41.27 43.83
N ASP A 4 19.14 40.97 44.99
CA ASP A 4 17.86 41.37 45.59
C ASP A 4 16.45 41.02 45.04
N SER A 5 15.77 40.16 45.82
CA SER A 5 14.64 40.41 46.76
C SER A 5 13.41 41.31 46.43
N SER A 6 12.25 40.78 46.85
CA SER A 6 11.02 41.43 47.37
C SER A 6 10.07 42.14 46.38
N SER A 7 8.81 41.70 46.20
CA SER A 7 7.60 41.71 47.06
C SER A 7 6.65 42.88 46.75
N SER A 8 5.36 42.63 46.53
CA SER A 8 4.28 43.47 47.06
C SER A 8 2.92 42.79 46.92
N GLU A 9 2.15 42.92 47.99
CA GLU A 9 0.79 42.46 48.23
C GLU A 9 -0.23 43.59 48.03
N GLU A 10 -1.50 43.19 47.86
CA GLU A 10 -2.73 43.77 48.45
C GLU A 10 -3.37 45.09 47.90
N SER A 11 -4.54 44.91 47.28
CA SER A 11 -5.88 45.26 47.82
C SER A 11 -6.63 46.57 47.50
N SER A 12 -7.90 46.33 47.08
CA SER A 12 -9.16 47.07 47.36
C SER A 12 -9.38 48.41 46.63
N SER A 13 -10.58 48.89 46.29
CA SER A 13 -11.94 48.68 46.81
C SER A 13 -13.00 49.20 45.80
N SER A 14 -14.24 48.80 46.05
CA SER A 14 -15.53 49.03 45.39
C SER A 14 -16.23 50.36 45.72
N GLU A 15 -17.24 50.75 44.91
CA GLU A 15 -18.62 51.23 45.24
C GLU A 15 -19.25 51.92 43.99
N ASP A 16 -20.33 51.37 43.38
CA ASP A 16 -21.78 51.68 43.52
C ASP A 16 -22.18 53.11 43.03
N SER A 17 -23.27 53.44 42.30
CA SER A 17 -24.57 52.80 42.05
C SER A 17 -25.41 53.57 41.00
N SER A 18 -26.43 52.89 40.43
CA SER A 18 -27.77 53.38 39.99
C SER A 18 -27.99 54.14 38.66
N SER A 19 -28.75 53.56 37.71
CA SER A 19 -30.23 53.66 37.63
C SER A 19 -30.81 53.12 36.31
N SER A 20 -32.08 52.72 36.41
CA SER A 20 -32.97 51.96 35.51
C SER A 20 -33.53 52.69 34.29
N GLU A 21 -33.94 51.95 33.25
CA GLU A 21 -35.34 51.83 32.74
C GLU A 21 -35.39 51.08 31.39
N ALA A 22 -36.54 50.45 31.13
CA ALA A 22 -36.80 49.38 30.17
C ALA A 22 -37.04 49.82 28.71
N SER A 23 -36.83 48.90 27.75
CA SER A 23 -37.78 48.68 26.64
C SER A 23 -37.50 47.37 25.90
N SER A 24 -38.58 46.61 25.74
CA SER A 24 -38.75 45.44 24.88
C SER A 24 -38.83 45.85 23.40
N SER A 25 -38.24 45.07 22.50
CA SER A 25 -38.94 44.54 21.31
C SER A 25 -38.03 43.60 20.52
N GLU A 26 -38.59 42.42 20.26
CA GLU A 26 -38.20 41.47 19.22
C GLU A 26 -38.14 42.16 17.85
N GLU A 27 -37.10 41.88 17.06
CA GLU A 27 -37.26 41.67 15.63
C GLU A 27 -36.48 40.42 15.23
N ALA A 28 -37.24 39.39 14.87
CA ALA A 28 -36.77 38.20 14.21
C ALA A 28 -36.33 38.58 12.79
N SER A 29 -35.03 38.53 12.52
CA SER A 29 -34.53 38.54 11.14
C SER A 29 -34.28 37.09 10.72
N SER A 30 -35.32 36.52 10.11
CA SER A 30 -35.28 35.25 9.40
C SER A 30 -34.40 35.39 8.16
N SER A 31 -33.09 35.13 8.28
CA SER A 31 -32.27 34.83 7.11
C SER A 31 -32.51 33.37 6.74
N SER A 32 -33.41 33.15 5.79
CA SER A 32 -33.47 31.89 5.06
C SER A 32 -32.14 31.73 4.31
N GLU A 33 -31.23 30.94 4.87
CA GLU A 33 -30.12 30.35 4.12
C GLU A 33 -30.77 29.44 3.06
N GLU A 34 -30.92 30.00 1.86
CA GLU A 34 -31.30 29.24 0.69
C GLU A 34 -30.14 28.28 0.43
N GLU A 35 -30.34 26.99 0.74
CA GLU A 35 -29.41 25.94 0.33
C GLU A 35 -29.14 26.13 -1.17
N PRO A 36 -27.86 26.17 -1.60
CA PRO A 36 -27.59 26.31 -3.02
C PRO A 36 -28.20 25.13 -3.75
N ALA A 37 -29.17 25.43 -4.63
CA ALA A 37 -29.79 24.45 -5.52
C ALA A 37 -28.70 23.58 -6.18
N PRO A 38 -28.91 22.25 -6.29
CA PRO A 38 -27.93 21.36 -6.89
C PRO A 38 -27.60 21.87 -8.30
N LYS A 39 -26.34 22.27 -8.51
CA LYS A 39 -25.83 22.54 -9.86
C LYS A 39 -26.11 21.30 -10.70
N ALA A 40 -26.75 21.51 -11.85
CA ALA A 40 -27.19 20.47 -12.76
C ALA A 40 -26.13 19.37 -12.89
N ASN A 41 -26.50 18.16 -12.46
CA ASN A 41 -25.71 16.95 -12.61
C ASN A 41 -25.30 16.80 -14.08
N ALA A 42 -24.03 16.48 -14.33
CA ALA A 42 -23.69 15.80 -15.57
C ALA A 42 -24.66 14.60 -15.70
N GLU A 43 -25.41 14.53 -16.80
CA GLU A 43 -26.28 13.39 -17.11
C GLU A 43 -25.44 12.11 -16.98
N ASN A 44 -25.70 11.32 -15.93
CA ASN A 44 -25.11 10.02 -15.62
C ASN A 44 -23.62 9.86 -15.98
N PRO A 45 -22.67 10.08 -15.05
CA PRO A 45 -21.28 9.74 -15.30
C PRO A 45 -21.16 8.24 -15.65
N ASP A 46 -20.22 7.83 -16.49
CA ASP A 46 -19.94 6.41 -16.73
C ASP A 46 -18.94 5.83 -15.71
N HIS A 47 -18.47 6.67 -14.79
CA HIS A 47 -17.52 6.39 -13.73
C HIS A 47 -18.14 6.65 -12.35
N ILE A 48 -17.69 5.88 -11.36
CA ILE A 48 -17.78 6.27 -9.96
C ILE A 48 -16.70 7.33 -9.73
N MET A 49 -17.11 8.51 -9.28
CA MET A 49 -16.20 9.60 -8.93
C MET A 49 -16.40 10.00 -7.48
N ILE A 50 -15.31 10.09 -6.73
CA ILE A 50 -15.31 10.52 -5.32
C ILE A 50 -14.48 11.78 -5.22
N GLN A 51 -15.04 12.79 -4.55
CA GLN A 51 -14.37 14.04 -4.27
C GLN A 51 -14.41 14.35 -2.78
N VAL A 52 -13.34 14.96 -2.28
CA VAL A 52 -13.23 15.39 -0.88
C VAL A 52 -13.00 16.89 -0.78
N SER A 53 -13.38 17.47 0.36
CA SER A 53 -13.20 18.89 0.64
C SER A 53 -13.11 19.16 2.15
N SER A 54 -12.12 19.95 2.53
CA SER A 54 -11.92 20.43 3.90
C SER A 54 -12.82 21.62 4.27
N ASP A 55 -13.34 22.36 3.28
CA ASP A 55 -14.07 23.62 3.47
C ASP A 55 -15.50 23.62 2.91
N GLY A 56 -15.89 22.57 2.18
CA GLY A 56 -17.19 22.43 1.53
C GLY A 56 -17.36 23.26 0.25
N ASN A 57 -16.34 24.03 -0.15
CA ASN A 57 -16.36 24.92 -1.31
C ASN A 57 -15.47 24.41 -2.44
N THR A 58 -14.25 23.98 -2.13
CA THR A 58 -13.26 23.49 -3.09
C THR A 58 -13.15 21.98 -2.97
N TYR A 59 -13.34 21.27 -4.08
CA TYR A 59 -13.34 19.80 -4.11
C TYR A 59 -12.20 19.27 -4.96
N GLU A 60 -11.47 18.31 -4.41
CA GLU A 60 -10.45 17.52 -5.11
C GLU A 60 -11.04 16.17 -5.51
N THR A 61 -10.70 15.67 -6.70
CA THR A 61 -11.09 14.31 -7.10
C THR A 61 -10.05 13.32 -6.61
N VAL A 62 -10.48 12.39 -5.77
CA VAL A 62 -9.62 11.39 -5.12
C VAL A 62 -9.88 9.98 -5.65
N LEU A 63 -10.94 9.78 -6.42
CA LEU A 63 -11.17 8.56 -7.18
C LEU A 63 -11.94 8.90 -8.45
N ASN A 64 -11.52 8.32 -9.56
CA ASN A 64 -12.27 8.34 -10.80
C ASN A 64 -12.15 6.97 -11.47
N TYR A 65 -13.17 6.13 -11.29
CA TYR A 65 -13.09 4.72 -11.61
C TYR A 65 -14.30 4.24 -12.42
N LYS A 66 -14.06 3.49 -13.51
CA LYS A 66 -15.13 2.88 -14.30
C LYS A 66 -15.44 1.46 -13.83
N PRO A 67 -16.58 1.20 -13.16
CA PRO A 67 -16.91 -0.12 -12.65
C PRO A 67 -17.04 -1.16 -13.75
N SER A 68 -16.53 -2.37 -13.51
CA SER A 68 -16.65 -3.50 -14.44
C SER A 68 -18.06 -4.11 -14.45
N GLY A 69 -18.81 -3.95 -13.35
CA GLY A 69 -20.17 -4.46 -13.15
C GLY A 69 -20.27 -5.98 -12.96
N LYS A 70 -19.15 -6.68 -12.74
CA LYS A 70 -19.10 -8.15 -12.71
C LYS A 70 -18.89 -8.75 -11.32
N GLN A 71 -18.14 -8.07 -10.46
CA GLN A 71 -17.74 -8.52 -9.13
C GLN A 71 -17.55 -7.30 -8.22
N GLU A 72 -17.42 -7.54 -6.91
CA GLU A 72 -16.96 -6.52 -5.96
C GLU A 72 -15.53 -6.11 -6.30
N GLU A 73 -15.26 -4.81 -6.23
CA GLU A 73 -13.96 -4.25 -6.59
C GLU A 73 -13.48 -3.29 -5.51
N ILE A 74 -12.28 -3.53 -5.00
CA ILE A 74 -11.61 -2.61 -4.10
C ILE A 74 -10.83 -1.61 -4.94
N LYS A 75 -11.05 -0.31 -4.66
CA LYS A 75 -10.30 0.80 -5.26
C LYS A 75 -9.73 1.67 -4.16
N PHE A 76 -8.56 2.25 -4.43
CA PHE A 76 -7.87 3.14 -3.51
C PHE A 76 -8.03 4.58 -3.99
N PHE A 77 -8.06 5.50 -3.05
CA PHE A 77 -7.99 6.91 -3.40
C PHE A 77 -6.61 7.24 -3.94
N THR A 78 -6.56 8.04 -4.99
CA THR A 78 -5.32 8.53 -5.61
C THR A 78 -4.73 9.63 -4.75
N LYS A 79 -3.40 9.69 -4.65
CA LYS A 79 -2.71 10.81 -4.01
C LYS A 79 -2.64 12.00 -4.98
N ASP A 80 -2.96 13.20 -4.50
CA ASP A 80 -2.88 14.46 -5.27
C ASP A 80 -3.66 14.42 -6.61
N GLY A 81 -4.73 13.62 -6.66
CA GLY A 81 -5.53 13.34 -7.85
C GLY A 81 -4.78 12.63 -9.00
N GLN A 82 -3.60 12.07 -8.75
CA GLN A 82 -2.79 11.35 -9.74
C GLN A 82 -2.99 9.84 -9.64
N ASP A 83 -3.32 9.20 -10.75
CA ASP A 83 -3.38 7.75 -10.87
C ASP A 83 -1.99 7.18 -11.21
N ASP A 84 -1.04 7.35 -10.29
CA ASP A 84 0.36 6.92 -10.42
C ASP A 84 0.71 5.73 -9.50
N GLY A 85 -0.30 4.95 -9.10
CA GLY A 85 -0.15 3.82 -8.18
C GLY A 85 -0.11 4.19 -6.70
N ARG A 86 0.11 5.47 -6.35
CA ARG A 86 0.11 5.92 -4.94
C ARG A 86 -1.28 6.00 -4.34
N ILE A 87 -1.37 5.59 -3.08
CA ILE A 87 -2.58 5.65 -2.26
C ILE A 87 -2.60 6.98 -1.50
N GLY A 88 -3.71 7.70 -1.64
CA GLY A 88 -4.03 8.89 -0.87
C GLY A 88 -4.72 8.53 0.45
N PHE A 89 -4.19 9.07 1.55
CA PHE A 89 -4.83 9.03 2.86
C PHE A 89 -5.41 10.40 3.16
N TYR A 90 -6.69 10.43 3.53
CA TYR A 90 -7.42 11.65 3.82
C TYR A 90 -8.03 11.55 5.21
N ASP A 91 -7.63 12.44 6.11
CA ASP A 91 -8.21 12.50 7.45
C ASP A 91 -9.63 13.09 7.36
N ALA A 92 -10.60 12.40 7.95
CA ALA A 92 -12.00 12.81 7.94
C ALA A 92 -12.23 14.14 8.70
N ASP A 93 -11.39 14.45 9.69
CA ASP A 93 -11.51 15.62 10.55
C ASP A 93 -10.74 16.84 10.01
N SER A 94 -9.84 16.67 9.03
CA SER A 94 -9.10 17.79 8.41
C SER A 94 -9.31 17.91 6.90
N ASP A 95 -9.17 16.81 6.16
CA ASP A 95 -9.03 16.83 4.70
C ASP A 95 -10.35 16.51 4.00
N ALA A 96 -11.11 15.57 4.55
CA ALA A 96 -12.32 15.00 3.95
C ALA A 96 -13.60 15.26 4.75
N LYS A 97 -13.73 16.46 5.33
CA LYS A 97 -14.94 16.87 6.08
C LYS A 97 -16.23 16.80 5.25
N ASN A 98 -16.11 17.03 3.95
CA ASN A 98 -17.20 16.92 3.00
C ASN A 98 -16.80 15.94 1.89
N VAL A 99 -17.68 14.99 1.59
CA VAL A 99 -17.46 13.98 0.54
C VAL A 99 -18.60 14.06 -0.46
N ARG A 100 -18.26 14.08 -1.76
CA ARG A 100 -19.22 13.95 -2.86
C ARG A 100 -18.97 12.64 -3.59
N VAL A 101 -20.04 11.89 -3.81
CA VAL A 101 -20.02 10.64 -4.58
C VAL A 101 -20.92 10.83 -5.80
N TYR A 102 -20.35 10.61 -6.97
CA TYR A 102 -21.09 10.57 -8.24
C TYR A 102 -21.11 9.14 -8.72
N LEU A 103 -22.31 8.65 -9.05
CA LEU A 103 -22.53 7.26 -9.42
C LEU A 103 -23.05 7.14 -10.85
N PRO A 104 -22.63 6.09 -11.57
CA PRO A 104 -23.18 5.81 -12.89
C PRO A 104 -24.63 5.34 -12.84
N ALA A 105 -25.30 5.40 -13.98
CA ALA A 105 -26.68 4.94 -14.12
C ALA A 105 -26.86 3.51 -13.60
N GLY A 106 -27.86 3.28 -12.75
CA GLY A 106 -28.15 1.97 -12.18
C GLY A 106 -27.34 1.62 -10.92
N PHE A 107 -26.42 2.49 -10.50
CA PHE A 107 -25.75 2.39 -9.20
C PHE A 107 -26.44 3.29 -8.18
N THR A 108 -26.47 2.83 -6.93
CA THR A 108 -26.92 3.61 -5.76
C THR A 108 -25.85 3.56 -4.69
N MET A 109 -26.04 4.33 -3.61
CA MET A 109 -25.12 4.28 -2.46
C MET A 109 -25.09 2.90 -1.78
N GLU A 110 -26.07 2.02 -2.01
CA GLU A 110 -26.02 0.63 -1.53
C GLU A 110 -24.96 -0.21 -2.26
N ASN A 111 -24.40 0.29 -3.37
CA ASN A 111 -23.33 -0.37 -4.12
C ASN A 111 -21.93 0.14 -3.73
N VAL A 112 -21.82 1.07 -2.79
CA VAL A 112 -20.55 1.70 -2.41
C VAL A 112 -20.35 1.64 -0.91
N ASP A 113 -19.27 1.00 -0.50
CA ASP A 113 -18.79 0.98 0.88
C ASP A 113 -17.45 1.71 1.00
N PHE A 114 -17.30 2.50 2.07
CA PHE A 114 -16.03 3.10 2.46
C PHE A 114 -15.34 2.18 3.45
N LEU A 115 -14.16 1.69 3.09
CA LEU A 115 -13.38 0.76 3.89
C LEU A 115 -12.17 1.46 4.49
N ALA A 116 -11.78 1.03 5.69
CA ALA A 116 -10.48 1.38 6.24
C ALA A 116 -9.37 0.76 5.39
N TYR A 117 -8.18 1.37 5.40
CA TYR A 117 -7.03 0.86 4.67
C TYR A 117 -6.72 -0.59 5.10
N PRO A 118 -6.74 -1.57 4.17
CA PRO A 118 -6.55 -2.98 4.48
C PRO A 118 -5.11 -3.39 4.84
N GLY A 119 -4.19 -2.43 4.99
CA GLY A 119 -2.80 -2.69 5.35
C GLY A 119 -1.94 -3.17 4.18
N ASP A 120 -0.71 -3.59 4.43
CA ASP A 120 0.18 -4.07 3.36
C ASP A 120 -0.20 -5.50 2.92
N SER A 121 0.02 -5.86 1.66
CA SER A 121 -0.26 -7.21 1.15
C SER A 121 0.73 -7.65 0.09
N ILE A 122 0.92 -8.97 -0.04
CA ILE A 122 1.76 -9.57 -1.09
C ILE A 122 1.03 -10.72 -1.77
N THR A 123 1.25 -10.87 -3.06
CA THR A 123 0.76 -11.99 -3.88
C THR A 123 1.92 -12.61 -4.66
N ILE A 124 1.76 -13.88 -5.04
CA ILE A 124 2.59 -14.54 -6.06
C ILE A 124 1.67 -14.84 -7.24
N ASN A 125 2.14 -14.59 -8.46
CA ASN A 125 1.41 -14.95 -9.69
C ASN A 125 1.53 -16.47 -9.96
N GLU A 126 0.52 -17.10 -10.56
CA GLU A 126 0.57 -18.56 -10.83
C GLU A 126 1.75 -19.00 -11.74
N ALA A 127 2.21 -18.12 -12.64
CA ALA A 127 3.37 -18.33 -13.50
C ALA A 127 4.64 -17.59 -13.02
N ALA A 128 4.67 -17.18 -11.75
CA ALA A 128 5.65 -16.25 -11.20
C ALA A 128 7.10 -16.71 -11.19
N ILE A 129 7.33 -18.03 -11.14
CA ILE A 129 8.65 -18.63 -11.04
C ILE A 129 9.12 -18.96 -12.46
N GLY A 130 10.15 -18.29 -12.94
CA GLY A 130 10.56 -18.39 -14.34
C GLY A 130 11.99 -17.93 -14.59
N ARG A 131 12.43 -18.06 -15.84
CA ARG A 131 13.71 -17.51 -16.30
C ARG A 131 13.49 -16.22 -17.06
N LEU A 132 14.33 -15.22 -16.83
CA LEU A 132 14.28 -13.98 -17.59
C LEU A 132 14.48 -14.23 -19.09
N SER A 133 13.56 -13.74 -19.92
CA SER A 133 13.67 -13.83 -21.38
C SER A 133 14.74 -12.88 -21.96
N SER A 134 15.06 -11.82 -21.23
CA SER A 134 16.05 -10.79 -21.59
C SER A 134 16.76 -10.31 -20.34
N SER A 135 17.91 -9.65 -20.49
CA SER A 135 18.57 -9.03 -19.35
C SER A 135 17.67 -7.97 -18.70
N PHE A 136 17.78 -7.83 -17.38
CA PHE A 136 17.07 -6.87 -16.57
C PHE A 136 18.05 -6.21 -15.59
N SER A 137 17.85 -4.95 -15.27
CA SER A 137 18.67 -4.24 -14.28
C SER A 137 17.80 -3.47 -13.30
N ASP A 138 18.19 -3.50 -12.03
CA ASP A 138 17.59 -2.69 -10.96
C ASP A 138 18.32 -1.36 -10.74
N GLY A 139 19.26 -1.00 -11.63
CA GLY A 139 20.10 0.18 -11.52
C GLY A 139 21.45 -0.05 -10.83
N GLU A 140 21.58 -1.10 -10.02
CA GLU A 140 22.83 -1.47 -9.34
C GLU A 140 23.46 -2.73 -9.95
N THR A 141 22.63 -3.73 -10.23
CA THR A 141 22.99 -5.03 -10.77
C THR A 141 22.31 -5.25 -12.12
N THR A 142 23.00 -5.93 -13.03
CA THR A 142 22.40 -6.44 -14.28
C THR A 142 22.28 -7.96 -14.19
N TYR A 143 21.05 -8.44 -14.25
CA TYR A 143 20.69 -9.85 -14.30
C TYR A 143 20.57 -10.28 -15.76
N PRO A 144 21.35 -11.25 -16.24
CA PRO A 144 21.30 -11.70 -17.64
C PRO A 144 20.02 -12.46 -17.96
N ALA A 145 19.73 -12.61 -19.27
CA ALA A 145 18.73 -13.55 -19.74
C ALA A 145 19.05 -14.97 -19.22
N GLY A 146 18.02 -15.73 -18.85
CA GLY A 146 18.15 -17.06 -18.25
C GLY A 146 18.19 -17.07 -16.72
N THR A 147 18.37 -15.92 -16.05
CA THR A 147 18.33 -15.83 -14.58
C THR A 147 16.96 -16.25 -14.04
N VAL A 148 16.95 -17.10 -13.02
CA VAL A 148 15.73 -17.52 -12.33
C VAL A 148 15.22 -16.36 -11.47
N VAL A 149 13.92 -16.10 -11.56
CA VAL A 149 13.23 -15.07 -10.77
C VAL A 149 11.89 -15.59 -10.26
N ILE A 150 11.43 -14.99 -9.17
CA ILE A 150 10.09 -15.16 -8.62
C ILE A 150 9.43 -13.78 -8.61
N THR A 151 8.20 -13.68 -9.09
CA THR A 151 7.51 -12.40 -9.29
C THR A 151 6.13 -12.36 -8.66
N GLY A 152 5.64 -11.17 -8.37
CA GLY A 152 4.27 -10.98 -7.90
C GLY A 152 3.94 -9.51 -7.75
N THR A 153 2.79 -9.24 -7.12
CA THR A 153 2.39 -7.86 -6.77
C THR A 153 2.41 -7.65 -5.27
N TYR A 154 2.57 -6.40 -4.86
CA TYR A 154 2.47 -6.00 -3.47
C TYR A 154 1.69 -4.68 -3.35
N ARG A 155 1.09 -4.49 -2.18
CA ARG A 155 0.58 -3.21 -1.71
C ARG A 155 1.35 -2.81 -0.47
N GLY A 156 1.83 -1.58 -0.43
CA GLY A 156 2.65 -1.05 0.67
C GLY A 156 3.63 0.00 0.18
N ASP A 157 4.51 0.45 1.08
CA ASP A 157 5.54 1.43 0.76
C ASP A 157 6.84 0.73 0.32
N PRO A 158 7.31 0.89 -0.95
CA PRO A 158 8.53 0.26 -1.46
C PRO A 158 9.80 0.59 -0.66
N VAL A 159 9.85 1.74 0.01
CA VAL A 159 11.04 2.20 0.76
C VAL A 159 11.17 1.46 2.09
N TYR A 160 10.03 1.14 2.71
CA TYR A 160 9.97 0.52 4.04
C TYR A 160 9.60 -0.96 3.99
N ASN A 161 9.07 -1.46 2.88
CA ASN A 161 8.76 -2.87 2.73
C ASN A 161 9.97 -3.68 2.25
N THR A 162 10.02 -4.94 2.68
CA THR A 162 10.97 -5.92 2.17
C THR A 162 10.32 -7.29 2.13
N ILE A 163 10.86 -8.18 1.29
CA ILE A 163 10.28 -9.49 1.01
C ILE A 163 11.28 -10.57 1.39
N ARG A 164 10.76 -11.64 1.97
CA ARG A 164 11.49 -12.90 2.17
C ARG A 164 10.75 -14.02 1.47
N ILE A 165 11.50 -14.84 0.74
CA ILE A 165 10.99 -16.09 0.21
C ILE A 165 11.45 -17.23 1.12
N SER A 166 10.51 -18.00 1.64
CA SER A 166 10.77 -19.27 2.33
C SER A 166 10.58 -20.42 1.35
N GLY A 167 11.44 -21.43 1.45
CA GLY A 167 11.38 -22.65 0.67
C GLY A 167 11.23 -23.89 1.56
N GLN A 168 10.46 -24.87 1.10
CA GLN A 168 10.42 -26.22 1.66
C GLN A 168 11.33 -27.15 0.83
N PHE A 169 12.50 -27.44 1.38
CA PHE A 169 13.54 -28.23 0.71
C PHE A 169 13.44 -29.69 1.11
N GLN A 170 13.48 -30.59 0.12
CA GLN A 170 13.63 -32.02 0.38
C GLN A 170 15.10 -32.33 0.63
N THR A 171 15.41 -32.91 1.77
CA THR A 171 16.76 -33.31 2.18
C THR A 171 16.78 -34.79 2.55
N GLY A 172 17.94 -35.44 2.43
CA GLY A 172 18.14 -36.85 2.77
C GLY A 172 18.27 -37.78 1.56
N SER A 173 18.26 -39.09 1.80
CA SER A 173 18.56 -40.10 0.77
C SER A 173 17.30 -40.82 0.32
N ALA A 174 16.93 -40.61 -0.95
CA ALA A 174 15.83 -41.33 -1.58
C ALA A 174 16.05 -42.85 -1.57
N GLU A 175 17.30 -43.31 -1.60
CA GLU A 175 17.65 -44.73 -1.55
C GLU A 175 17.45 -45.34 -0.15
N GLN A 176 17.56 -44.53 0.90
CA GLN A 176 17.41 -44.96 2.30
C GLN A 176 15.98 -44.76 2.81
N GLY A 177 15.12 -44.08 2.04
CA GLY A 177 13.73 -43.78 2.41
C GLY A 177 13.59 -42.64 3.43
N ASP A 178 14.69 -41.96 3.76
CA ASP A 178 14.76 -40.86 4.72
C ASP A 178 14.77 -39.54 3.95
N LEU A 179 13.60 -39.14 3.43
CA LEU A 179 13.38 -37.81 2.87
C LEU A 179 12.69 -36.94 3.92
N GLU A 180 13.32 -35.86 4.33
CA GLU A 180 12.78 -34.85 5.23
C GLU A 180 12.51 -33.55 4.50
N LEU A 181 11.52 -32.79 4.99
CA LEU A 181 11.20 -31.47 4.48
C LEU A 181 11.71 -30.41 5.45
N THR A 182 12.68 -29.62 5.01
CA THR A 182 13.25 -28.53 5.81
C THR A 182 12.76 -27.19 5.27
N GLU A 183 12.09 -26.42 6.12
CA GLU A 183 11.70 -25.04 5.82
C GLU A 183 12.84 -24.07 6.17
N ARG A 184 13.24 -23.23 5.21
CA ARG A 184 14.17 -22.12 5.47
C ARG A 184 14.01 -21.00 4.46
N PRO A 185 14.50 -19.78 4.76
CA PRO A 185 14.63 -18.73 3.76
C PRO A 185 15.54 -19.15 2.60
N ILE A 186 15.19 -18.71 1.39
CA ILE A 186 16.03 -18.81 0.20
C ILE A 186 16.99 -17.60 0.18
N ASN A 187 18.27 -17.83 -0.08
CA ASN A 187 19.21 -16.74 -0.32
C ASN A 187 18.86 -16.04 -1.63
N GLY A 188 18.87 -14.72 -1.65
CA GLY A 188 18.59 -13.94 -2.85
C GLY A 188 18.41 -12.47 -2.57
N THR A 189 18.01 -11.74 -3.61
CA THR A 189 17.74 -10.30 -3.56
C THR A 189 16.28 -10.05 -3.85
N ALA A 190 15.59 -9.31 -2.98
CA ALA A 190 14.25 -8.80 -3.22
C ALA A 190 14.33 -7.38 -3.80
N ILE A 191 13.58 -7.14 -4.87
CA ILE A 191 13.51 -5.86 -5.58
C ILE A 191 12.03 -5.47 -5.67
N LEU A 192 11.70 -4.28 -5.20
CA LEU A 192 10.33 -3.73 -5.24
C LEU A 192 10.28 -2.60 -6.28
N PHE A 193 9.34 -2.72 -7.20
CA PHE A 193 9.05 -1.76 -8.25
C PHE A 193 7.75 -1.04 -7.98
N ALA A 194 7.78 0.26 -8.20
CA ALA A 194 6.62 1.12 -8.22
C ALA A 194 6.80 2.16 -9.34
N GLN A 195 5.68 2.71 -9.81
CA GLN A 195 5.73 3.84 -10.72
C GLN A 195 6.37 5.03 -9.99
N VAL A 196 7.30 5.72 -10.66
CA VAL A 196 7.92 6.92 -10.11
C VAL A 196 6.92 8.07 -10.29
N PRO A 197 6.50 8.73 -9.20
CA PRO A 197 5.57 9.85 -9.32
C PRO A 197 6.25 11.03 -10.01
N GLU A 198 5.49 11.78 -10.82
CA GLU A 198 6.02 13.01 -11.44
C GLU A 198 6.30 14.10 -10.39
N GLN A 199 5.53 14.10 -9.29
CA GLN A 199 5.60 15.07 -8.21
C GLN A 199 5.30 14.44 -6.84
N GLY A 200 5.96 14.98 -5.81
CA GLY A 200 5.82 14.52 -4.43
C GLY A 200 6.67 13.29 -4.12
N ASP A 201 6.66 12.88 -2.86
CA ASP A 201 7.43 11.74 -2.38
C ASP A 201 6.76 10.41 -2.77
N MET A 202 7.56 9.35 -2.79
CA MET A 202 7.06 7.98 -2.80
C MET A 202 6.29 7.70 -1.51
N SER A 203 5.20 6.94 -1.61
CA SER A 203 4.33 6.58 -0.49
C SER A 203 3.80 5.16 -0.67
N GLU A 204 2.75 4.78 0.04
CA GLU A 204 2.04 3.52 -0.16
C GLU A 204 1.56 3.37 -1.61
N ILE A 205 1.86 2.22 -2.21
CA ILE A 205 1.51 1.83 -3.58
C ILE A 205 0.49 0.70 -3.52
N TRP A 206 -0.50 0.71 -4.40
CA TRP A 206 -1.53 -0.34 -4.44
C TRP A 206 -1.25 -1.48 -5.43
N ASP A 207 -0.47 -1.23 -6.46
CA ASP A 207 -0.20 -2.11 -7.60
C ASP A 207 1.29 -2.37 -7.85
N GLY A 208 2.11 -2.26 -6.81
CA GLY A 208 3.55 -2.47 -6.90
C GLY A 208 3.89 -3.88 -7.40
N ILE A 209 5.00 -4.00 -8.13
CA ILE A 209 5.52 -5.29 -8.63
C ILE A 209 6.74 -5.64 -7.79
N TRP A 210 6.91 -6.91 -7.43
CA TRP A 210 8.15 -7.36 -6.82
C TRP A 210 8.81 -8.48 -7.63
N VAL A 211 10.13 -8.49 -7.57
CA VAL A 211 11.00 -9.50 -8.18
C VAL A 211 11.96 -9.99 -7.13
N PHE A 212 12.01 -11.30 -6.91
CA PHE A 212 13.03 -11.94 -6.12
C PHE A 212 13.97 -12.73 -7.02
N VAL A 213 15.27 -12.49 -6.88
CA VAL A 213 16.32 -13.21 -7.62
C VAL A 213 17.03 -14.15 -6.65
N PRO A 214 16.79 -15.47 -6.69
CA PRO A 214 17.51 -16.43 -5.88
C PRO A 214 19.01 -16.42 -6.19
N ASN A 215 19.84 -16.53 -5.15
CA ASN A 215 21.27 -16.70 -5.28
C ASN A 215 21.60 -18.20 -5.36
N LEU A 216 21.53 -18.75 -6.57
CA LEU A 216 21.72 -20.18 -6.82
C LEU A 216 23.11 -20.71 -6.42
N GLU A 217 24.15 -19.86 -6.47
CA GLU A 217 25.49 -20.24 -6.02
C GLU A 217 25.51 -20.51 -4.52
N LYS A 218 24.99 -19.58 -3.71
CA LYS A 218 24.86 -19.77 -2.25
C LYS A 218 23.95 -20.95 -1.89
N GLU A 219 22.90 -21.17 -2.66
CA GLU A 219 22.02 -22.34 -2.45
C GLU A 219 22.74 -23.67 -2.77
N THR A 220 23.63 -23.67 -3.75
CA THR A 220 24.47 -24.83 -4.09
C THR A 220 25.47 -25.15 -2.97
N GLU A 221 26.09 -24.12 -2.38
CA GLU A 221 27.00 -24.29 -1.24
C GLU A 221 26.33 -24.94 -0.03
N LEU A 222 25.03 -24.70 0.18
CA LEU A 222 24.25 -25.29 1.27
C LEU A 222 23.83 -26.74 1.03
N THR A 223 23.81 -27.20 -0.22
CA THR A 223 23.36 -28.55 -0.60
C THR A 223 24.51 -29.58 -0.73
N GLY A 224 25.76 -29.11 -0.85
CA GLY A 224 26.97 -29.95 -0.87
C GLY A 224 27.26 -30.65 -2.22
N GLU A 225 28.51 -31.04 -2.45
CA GLU A 225 28.99 -31.64 -3.72
C GLU A 225 28.36 -33.03 -4.03
N ASP A 226 27.70 -33.68 -3.06
CA ASP A 226 27.04 -34.98 -3.20
C ASP A 226 25.59 -34.89 -3.73
N GLY A 227 25.12 -33.68 -4.09
CA GLY A 227 23.76 -33.37 -4.55
C GLY A 227 23.37 -34.00 -5.89
N CYS A 228 23.33 -35.33 -5.97
CA CYS A 228 22.71 -36.04 -7.09
C CYS A 228 21.21 -35.74 -7.13
N GLY A 229 20.80 -34.80 -7.97
CA GLY A 229 19.43 -34.71 -8.51
C GLY A 229 18.42 -33.88 -7.71
N VAL A 230 18.83 -33.13 -6.69
CA VAL A 230 17.92 -32.17 -6.03
C VAL A 230 17.80 -30.91 -6.89
N SER A 231 16.57 -30.53 -7.22
CA SER A 231 16.27 -29.25 -7.88
C SER A 231 16.90 -28.10 -7.10
N LEU A 232 17.53 -27.13 -7.78
CA LEU A 232 18.07 -25.92 -7.15
C LEU A 232 16.98 -25.06 -6.48
N LEU A 233 15.73 -25.25 -6.90
CA LEU A 233 14.57 -24.67 -6.25
C LEU A 233 13.97 -25.65 -5.22
N PRO A 234 13.46 -25.14 -4.09
CA PRO A 234 12.72 -25.96 -3.13
C PRO A 234 11.46 -26.56 -3.77
N ALA A 235 10.86 -27.57 -3.14
CA ALA A 235 9.64 -28.19 -3.63
C ALA A 235 8.47 -27.18 -3.66
N GLU A 236 8.36 -26.36 -2.62
CA GLU A 236 7.37 -25.29 -2.52
C GLU A 236 8.01 -23.99 -2.01
N ILE A 237 7.42 -22.86 -2.36
CA ILE A 237 7.80 -21.53 -1.88
C ILE A 237 6.63 -20.77 -1.28
N MET A 238 6.94 -19.86 -0.36
CA MET A 238 6.01 -18.86 0.20
C MET A 238 6.70 -17.50 0.24
N ALA A 239 6.00 -16.44 -0.17
CA ALA A 239 6.48 -15.08 -0.04
C ALA A 239 5.86 -14.41 1.20
N SER A 240 6.72 -13.70 1.94
CA SER A 240 6.34 -12.96 3.14
C SER A 240 6.77 -11.50 2.99
N LEU A 241 5.84 -10.59 3.21
CA LEU A 241 6.08 -9.14 3.21
C LEU A 241 6.29 -8.66 4.64
N TYR A 242 7.33 -7.86 4.83
CA TYR A 242 7.67 -7.21 6.08
C TYR A 242 7.74 -5.71 5.89
N ARG A 243 7.69 -4.97 6.99
CA ARG A 243 7.98 -3.54 7.03
C ARG A 243 9.10 -3.28 8.03
N THR A 244 10.00 -2.37 7.68
CA THR A 244 11.14 -1.97 8.50
C THR A 244 10.90 -0.59 9.10
N ASN A 245 11.55 -0.30 10.23
CA ASN A 245 11.43 1.01 10.88
C ASN A 245 12.23 2.12 10.16
N THR A 246 13.20 1.72 9.34
CA THR A 246 14.03 2.62 8.53
C THR A 246 14.11 2.10 7.10
N PRO A 247 14.32 2.96 6.10
CA PRO A 247 14.62 2.53 4.74
C PRO A 247 15.77 1.52 4.74
N ASN A 248 15.62 0.40 4.02
CA ASN A 248 16.60 -0.70 3.96
C ASN A 248 17.05 -1.23 5.34
N GLY A 249 16.19 -1.08 6.36
CA GLY A 249 16.44 -1.54 7.71
C GLY A 249 16.41 -3.06 7.84
N SER A 250 16.78 -3.55 9.03
CA SER A 250 16.56 -4.96 9.35
C SER A 250 15.09 -5.22 9.64
N VAL A 251 14.62 -6.40 9.26
CA VAL A 251 13.27 -6.86 9.59
C VAL A 251 13.16 -7.09 11.09
N GLU A 252 12.20 -6.43 11.72
CA GLU A 252 11.84 -6.62 13.12
C GLU A 252 10.35 -6.97 13.19
N GLY A 253 10.00 -8.07 13.86
CA GLY A 253 8.60 -8.49 14.04
C GLY A 253 8.07 -9.48 13.00
N PRO A 254 6.75 -9.77 13.05
CA PRO A 254 6.12 -10.75 12.18
C PRO A 254 5.93 -10.22 10.75
N ALA A 255 5.69 -11.12 9.81
CA ALA A 255 5.27 -10.74 8.46
C ALA A 255 3.89 -10.04 8.52
N LEU A 256 3.72 -9.00 7.71
CA LEU A 256 2.45 -8.28 7.56
C LEU A 256 1.48 -9.03 6.65
N SER A 257 2.00 -9.74 5.66
CA SER A 257 1.23 -10.57 4.74
C SER A 257 2.08 -11.73 4.27
N THR A 258 1.44 -12.87 4.02
CA THR A 258 2.07 -14.07 3.48
C THR A 258 1.21 -14.66 2.38
N THR A 259 1.83 -15.27 1.38
CA THR A 259 1.11 -16.02 0.36
C THR A 259 0.85 -17.45 0.84
N PRO A 260 -0.04 -18.21 0.19
CA PRO A 260 -0.02 -19.66 0.28
C PRO A 260 1.34 -20.21 -0.20
N TRP A 261 1.64 -21.43 0.22
CA TRP A 261 2.70 -22.23 -0.39
C TRP A 261 2.30 -22.58 -1.83
N ILE A 262 3.24 -22.43 -2.77
CA ILE A 262 3.06 -22.84 -4.17
C ILE A 262 4.20 -23.76 -4.59
N SER A 263 3.90 -24.74 -5.45
CA SER A 263 4.91 -25.66 -5.96
C SER A 263 5.86 -24.97 -6.94
N SER A 264 7.15 -25.28 -6.83
CA SER A 264 8.14 -24.83 -7.81
C SER A 264 8.00 -25.60 -9.12
N PRO A 265 8.18 -24.95 -10.28
CA PRO A 265 8.27 -25.66 -11.55
C PRO A 265 9.55 -26.50 -11.60
N THR A 266 9.51 -27.57 -12.39
CA THR A 266 10.72 -28.29 -12.81
C THR A 266 11.50 -27.46 -13.82
N GLU A 267 12.78 -27.80 -14.02
CA GLU A 267 13.63 -27.13 -15.02
C GLU A 267 12.98 -27.08 -16.42
N ASP A 268 12.33 -28.17 -16.84
CA ASP A 268 11.68 -28.28 -18.16
C ASP A 268 10.34 -27.52 -18.25
N SER A 269 9.69 -27.25 -17.12
CA SER A 269 8.38 -26.57 -17.08
C SER A 269 8.47 -25.09 -16.72
N MET A 270 9.69 -24.58 -16.48
CA MET A 270 9.91 -23.21 -16.06
C MET A 270 9.62 -22.24 -17.21
N PRO A 271 8.64 -21.32 -17.07
CA PRO A 271 8.29 -20.36 -18.10
C PRO A 271 9.40 -19.32 -18.30
N GLN A 272 9.36 -18.66 -19.46
CA GLN A 272 10.12 -17.43 -19.71
C GLN A 272 9.33 -16.23 -19.18
N ILE A 273 10.00 -15.35 -18.44
CA ILE A 273 9.44 -14.12 -17.86
C ILE A 273 10.09 -12.92 -18.55
N GLN A 274 9.26 -12.06 -19.11
CA GLN A 274 9.70 -10.76 -19.60
C GLN A 274 9.38 -9.69 -18.55
N LEU A 275 10.42 -9.07 -18.00
CA LEU A 275 10.29 -7.87 -17.18
C LEU A 275 10.43 -6.66 -18.12
N GLY A 276 9.35 -5.94 -18.37
CA GLY A 276 9.35 -4.77 -19.23
C GLY A 276 8.47 -3.67 -18.64
N GLY A 277 9.05 -2.48 -18.49
CA GLY A 277 8.29 -1.24 -18.46
C GLY A 277 7.84 -0.93 -19.89
N SER A 278 6.56 -0.64 -20.07
CA SER A 278 6.00 -0.05 -21.29
C SER A 278 6.70 1.24 -21.67
#